data_AF-A0A6P6NKZ3-F1
#
_entry.id   AF-A0A6P6NKZ3-F1
#
_cell.length_a   1.000
_cell.length_b   1.000
_cell.length_c   1.000
_cell.angle_alpha   90.00
_cell.angle_beta   90.00
_cell.angle_gamma   90.00
#
_symmetry.space_group_name_H-M   'P 1'
#
loop_
_entity.id
_entity.type
_entity.pdbx_description
1 polymer ?
#
loop_
_entity_poly.entity_id
_entity_poly.type
_entity_poly.pdbx_seq_one_letter_code
_entity_poly.pdbx_strand_id
1 'polypeptide(L)'
;MAALWRLAPRLLTLRICRSIGHKTDELLKNELVQRHIKRVIDEQKCISSRLESGQVPESDRRGLNLRLVEVSKIVKAFEKTQLAFRELTEIQTLIHNTRAEDQQMLLLLREEHEELIRRTEKLNKELIETLVPADDLDSRSVILEVAAGRTTGGDICQQFTREIFDMYQGFASYKHWDFELFNYTPADYGGVHHAAVRISGGSVYRWLKFEGGTHRVQRIPEVGLSSRMQRIHTGTMTVIVLPQPRDVDIHIASKDLRIDTFRSRGAGGQSVNTTDSAVRIVHLPTGASELVSRYRCV
;
A
#
# COMPACT_ATOMS: atom_id res chain seq x y z
N MET A 1 -0.15 -36.42 -37.74
CA MET A 1 0.62 -35.67 -38.77
C MET A 1 1.84 -35.08 -38.11
N ALA A 2 3.01 -35.53 -38.55
CA ALA A 2 4.33 -35.25 -37.99
C ALA A 2 4.85 -33.84 -38.32
N ALA A 3 5.86 -33.42 -37.54
CA ALA A 3 6.84 -32.32 -37.72
C ALA A 3 6.83 -31.40 -36.49
N LEU A 4 7.90 -31.12 -35.75
CA LEU A 4 9.34 -31.28 -35.94
C LEU A 4 9.98 -31.29 -34.54
N TRP A 5 10.72 -32.35 -34.22
CA TRP A 5 11.76 -32.30 -33.18
C TRP A 5 13.05 -31.82 -33.83
N ARG A 6 13.73 -30.82 -33.25
CA ARG A 6 15.16 -30.88 -32.87
C ARG A 6 15.75 -29.53 -32.43
N LEU A 7 16.55 -29.64 -31.37
CA LEU A 7 17.76 -28.86 -30.99
C LEU A 7 17.64 -27.70 -29.99
N ALA A 8 18.08 -28.06 -28.77
CA ALA A 8 19.10 -27.40 -27.95
C ALA A 8 18.64 -26.67 -26.67
N PRO A 9 19.42 -26.82 -25.56
CA PRO A 9 18.99 -26.49 -24.20
C PRO A 9 19.29 -25.03 -23.88
N ARG A 10 18.28 -24.26 -23.47
CA ARG A 10 18.48 -22.91 -22.95
C ARG A 10 18.43 -22.92 -21.42
N LEU A 11 19.62 -23.08 -20.85
CA LEU A 11 20.06 -22.34 -19.67
C LEU A 11 19.61 -20.88 -19.81
N LEU A 12 18.56 -20.45 -19.10
CA LEU A 12 18.23 -19.03 -18.91
C LEU A 12 17.12 -18.83 -17.87
N THR A 13 17.33 -19.36 -16.67
CA THR A 13 16.57 -18.94 -15.48
C THR A 13 17.57 -18.69 -14.37
N LEU A 14 18.23 -17.53 -14.44
CA LEU A 14 18.83 -16.79 -13.32
C LEU A 14 19.49 -15.51 -13.87
N ARG A 15 18.66 -14.60 -14.41
CA ARG A 15 18.98 -13.18 -14.60
C ARG A 15 17.75 -12.36 -14.26
N ILE A 16 17.37 -12.35 -12.98
CA ILE A 16 16.34 -11.42 -12.45
C ILE A 16 16.97 -10.26 -11.68
N CYS A 17 18.25 -10.31 -11.32
CA CYS A 17 18.93 -9.19 -10.67
C CYS A 17 19.95 -8.54 -11.60
N ARG A 18 19.50 -7.64 -12.50
CA ARG A 18 20.34 -6.55 -13.06
C ARG A 18 19.63 -5.44 -13.87
N SER A 19 18.30 -5.42 -14.02
CA SER A 19 17.63 -4.46 -14.93
C SER A 19 16.64 -3.48 -14.27
N ILE A 20 16.89 -3.03 -13.04
CA ILE A 20 16.03 -2.02 -12.41
C ILE A 20 16.15 -0.64 -13.12
N GLY A 21 17.29 -0.34 -13.76
CA GLY A 21 17.50 0.94 -14.46
C GLY A 21 16.65 1.13 -15.74
N HIS A 22 16.41 0.05 -16.50
CA HIS A 22 15.68 0.16 -17.78
C HIS A 22 14.16 0.32 -17.62
N LYS A 23 13.57 -0.09 -16.48
CA LYS A 23 12.11 -0.09 -16.31
C LYS A 23 11.52 1.30 -16.00
N THR A 24 12.29 2.17 -15.35
CA THR A 24 11.79 3.51 -14.97
C THR A 24 11.68 4.45 -16.17
N ASP A 25 12.60 4.33 -17.12
CA ASP A 25 12.57 5.13 -18.36
C ASP A 25 11.42 4.71 -19.28
N GLU A 26 11.10 3.41 -19.35
CA GLU A 26 9.91 2.90 -20.05
C GLU A 26 8.60 3.41 -19.44
N LEU A 27 8.51 3.51 -18.11
CA LEU A 27 7.34 4.03 -17.42
C LEU A 27 7.07 5.50 -17.77
N LEU A 28 8.12 6.33 -17.81
CA LEU A 28 8.00 7.74 -18.19
C LEU A 28 7.61 7.91 -19.66
N LYS A 29 7.98 6.99 -20.54
CA LYS A 29 7.57 7.00 -21.96
C LYS A 29 6.11 6.59 -22.17
N ASN A 30 5.44 6.06 -21.15
CA ASN A 30 4.04 5.67 -21.26
C ASN A 30 3.13 6.89 -21.49
N GLU A 31 2.28 6.82 -22.49
CA GLU A 31 1.35 7.91 -22.84
C GLU A 31 0.43 8.33 -21.69
N LEU A 32 0.01 7.39 -20.83
CA LEU A 32 -0.88 7.68 -19.71
C LEU A 32 -0.17 8.52 -18.65
N VAL A 33 1.09 8.20 -18.37
CA VAL A 33 1.94 8.93 -17.43
C VAL A 33 2.20 10.34 -17.97
N GLN A 34 2.52 10.46 -19.25
CA GLN A 34 2.71 11.76 -19.91
C GLN A 34 1.44 12.62 -19.90
N ARG A 35 0.27 12.02 -20.17
CA ARG A 35 -1.03 12.70 -20.05
C ARG A 35 -1.32 13.17 -18.62
N HIS A 36 -0.96 12.35 -17.63
CA HIS A 36 -1.12 12.72 -16.22
C HIS A 36 -0.20 13.90 -15.85
N ILE A 37 1.08 13.84 -16.20
CA ILE A 37 2.03 14.93 -15.96
C ILE A 37 1.54 16.24 -16.61
N LYS A 38 1.06 16.18 -17.86
CA LYS A 38 0.50 17.36 -18.54
C LYS A 38 -0.70 17.94 -17.77
N ARG A 39 -1.60 17.08 -17.29
CA ARG A 39 -2.74 17.51 -16.46
C ARG A 39 -2.28 18.19 -15.17
N VAL A 40 -1.24 17.67 -14.51
CA VAL A 40 -0.67 18.25 -13.28
C VAL A 40 -0.05 19.64 -13.56
N ILE A 41 0.63 19.80 -14.70
CA ILE A 41 1.18 21.10 -15.12
C ILE A 41 0.06 22.10 -15.41
N ASP A 42 -1.00 21.68 -16.11
CA ASP A 42 -2.15 22.53 -16.42
C ASP A 42 -2.92 22.90 -15.13
N GLU A 43 -3.03 21.96 -14.18
CA GLU A 43 -3.59 22.21 -12.84
C GLU A 43 -2.79 23.28 -12.10
N GLN A 44 -1.45 23.20 -12.09
CA GLN A 44 -0.60 24.21 -11.45
C GLN A 44 -0.87 25.62 -12.00
N LYS A 45 -0.91 25.74 -13.33
CA LYS A 45 -1.14 27.02 -14.02
C LYS A 45 -2.53 27.58 -13.71
N CYS A 46 -3.54 26.72 -13.68
CA CYS A 46 -4.91 27.09 -13.33
C CYS A 46 -5.03 27.56 -11.87
N ILE A 47 -4.37 26.88 -10.92
CA ILE A 47 -4.38 27.29 -9.51
C ILE A 47 -3.65 28.63 -9.33
N SER A 48 -2.48 28.79 -9.96
CA SER A 48 -1.71 30.06 -9.91
C SER A 48 -2.54 31.23 -10.44
N SER A 49 -3.16 31.09 -11.62
CA SER A 49 -3.94 32.17 -12.23
C SER A 49 -5.19 32.54 -11.41
N ARG A 50 -5.83 31.55 -10.76
CA ARG A 50 -6.96 31.80 -9.85
C ARG A 50 -6.56 32.53 -8.57
N LEU A 51 -5.36 32.26 -8.05
CA LEU A 51 -4.85 32.95 -6.87
C LEU A 51 -4.46 34.40 -7.20
N GLU A 52 -3.92 34.63 -8.40
CA GLU A 52 -3.57 35.97 -8.92
C GLU A 52 -4.82 36.82 -9.24
N SER A 53 -5.89 36.21 -9.77
CA SER A 53 -7.12 36.93 -10.13
C SER A 53 -7.96 37.38 -8.92
N GLY A 54 -7.64 36.92 -7.70
CA GLY A 54 -8.31 37.33 -6.47
C GLY A 54 -9.76 36.83 -6.29
N GLN A 55 -10.29 36.04 -7.22
CA GLN A 55 -11.70 35.59 -7.24
C GLN A 55 -11.99 34.38 -6.34
N VAL A 56 -11.24 34.20 -5.25
CA VAL A 56 -11.33 32.98 -4.42
C VAL A 56 -11.79 33.34 -3.01
N PRO A 57 -12.89 32.73 -2.52
CA PRO A 57 -13.34 32.91 -1.13
C PRO A 57 -12.27 32.44 -0.14
N GLU A 58 -12.19 33.07 1.03
CA GLU A 58 -11.18 32.80 2.06
C GLU A 58 -11.16 31.34 2.56
N SER A 59 -12.29 30.65 2.52
CA SER A 59 -12.39 29.22 2.85
C SER A 59 -11.55 28.35 1.91
N ASP A 60 -11.57 28.68 0.62
CA ASP A 60 -11.02 27.83 -0.45
C ASP A 60 -9.57 28.19 -0.74
N ARG A 61 -9.14 29.42 -0.40
CA ARG A 61 -7.74 29.88 -0.54
C ARG A 61 -6.77 28.96 0.19
N ARG A 62 -7.12 28.48 1.39
CA ARG A 62 -6.27 27.57 2.16
C ARG A 62 -6.10 26.22 1.44
N GLY A 63 -7.18 25.63 0.96
CA GLY A 63 -7.15 24.37 0.21
C GLY A 63 -6.36 24.48 -1.09
N LEU A 64 -6.55 25.57 -1.85
CA LEU A 64 -5.81 25.82 -3.09
C LEU A 64 -4.31 26.04 -2.85
N ASN A 65 -3.92 26.73 -1.78
CA ASN A 65 -2.51 26.89 -1.44
C ASN A 65 -1.85 25.56 -1.07
N LEU A 66 -2.53 24.70 -0.31
CA LEU A 66 -2.03 23.35 0.00
C LEU A 66 -1.87 22.53 -1.28
N ARG A 67 -2.88 22.55 -2.15
CA ARG A 67 -2.84 21.85 -3.43
C ARG A 67 -1.74 22.36 -4.35
N LEU A 68 -1.51 23.68 -4.39
CA LEU A 68 -0.42 24.30 -5.15
C LEU A 68 0.95 23.80 -4.67
N VAL A 69 1.14 23.66 -3.36
CA VAL A 69 2.39 23.13 -2.79
C VAL A 69 2.63 21.69 -3.24
N GLU A 70 1.61 20.84 -3.24
CA GLU A 70 1.71 19.46 -3.72
C GLU A 70 2.07 19.38 -5.20
N VAL A 71 1.27 20.06 -6.02
CA VAL A 71 1.43 20.08 -7.48
C VAL A 71 2.78 20.68 -7.88
N SER A 72 3.20 21.76 -7.21
CA SER A 72 4.49 22.42 -7.48
C SER A 72 5.68 21.49 -7.20
N LYS A 73 5.61 20.61 -6.21
CA LYS A 73 6.67 19.62 -5.96
C LYS A 73 6.82 18.67 -7.15
N ILE A 74 5.71 18.16 -7.68
CA ILE A 74 5.70 17.26 -8.84
C ILE A 74 6.26 17.98 -10.07
N VAL A 75 5.80 19.20 -10.35
CA VAL A 75 6.24 19.96 -11.53
C VAL A 75 7.72 20.32 -11.45
N LYS A 76 8.22 20.76 -10.29
CA LYS A 76 9.66 21.02 -10.09
C LYS A 76 10.52 19.76 -10.27
N ALA A 77 10.03 18.60 -9.81
CA ALA A 77 10.72 17.34 -10.03
C ALA A 77 10.78 17.00 -11.53
N PHE A 78 9.66 17.20 -12.25
CA PHE A 78 9.59 16.97 -13.69
C PHE A 78 10.52 17.90 -14.49
N GLU A 79 10.56 19.19 -14.16
CA GLU A 79 11.45 20.18 -14.80
C GLU A 79 12.92 19.81 -14.62
N LYS A 80 13.33 19.42 -13.40
CA LYS A 80 14.69 18.96 -13.12
C LYS A 80 15.07 17.74 -13.95
N THR A 81 14.17 16.78 -14.05
CA THR A 81 14.37 15.58 -14.87
C THR A 81 14.48 15.94 -16.35
N GLN A 82 13.64 16.84 -16.85
CA GLN A 82 13.67 17.29 -18.24
C GLN A 82 14.96 18.04 -18.58
N LEU A 83 15.48 18.87 -17.66
CA LEU A 83 16.76 19.55 -17.82
C LEU A 83 17.91 18.54 -17.93
N ALA A 84 17.97 17.55 -17.03
CA ALA A 84 19.00 16.52 -17.08
C ALA A 84 18.96 15.70 -18.39
N PHE A 85 17.77 15.41 -18.93
CA PHE A 85 17.64 14.77 -20.24
C PHE A 85 18.13 15.64 -21.41
N ARG A 86 17.95 16.96 -21.33
CA ARG A 86 18.51 17.89 -22.34
C ARG A 86 20.02 17.92 -22.27
N GLU A 87 20.61 18.07 -21.07
CA GLU A 87 22.05 18.02 -20.83
C GLU A 87 22.66 16.70 -21.37
N LEU A 88 22.02 15.56 -21.10
CA LEU A 88 22.46 14.26 -21.60
C LEU A 88 22.44 14.19 -23.13
N THR A 89 21.40 14.75 -23.76
CA THR A 89 21.27 14.80 -25.22
C THR A 89 22.34 15.71 -25.83
N GLU A 90 22.62 16.85 -25.20
CA GLU A 90 23.67 17.79 -25.61
C GLU A 90 25.07 17.17 -25.51
N ILE A 91 25.37 16.45 -24.42
CA ILE A 91 26.65 15.72 -24.32
C ILE A 91 26.76 14.61 -25.36
N GLN A 92 25.67 13.90 -25.66
CA GLN A 92 25.67 12.90 -26.74
C GLN A 92 25.95 13.50 -28.12
N THR A 93 25.37 14.67 -28.43
CA THR A 93 25.67 15.35 -29.70
C THR A 93 27.11 15.86 -29.74
N LEU A 94 27.64 16.36 -28.62
CA LEU A 94 29.05 16.78 -28.51
C LEU A 94 30.01 15.60 -28.73
N ILE A 95 29.73 14.43 -28.15
CA ILE A 95 30.52 13.21 -28.39
C ILE A 95 30.49 12.82 -29.87
N HIS A 96 29.33 12.91 -30.52
CA HIS A 96 29.19 12.56 -31.93
C HIS A 96 29.90 13.54 -32.87
N ASN A 97 29.91 14.83 -32.52
CA ASN A 97 30.54 15.90 -33.31
C ASN A 97 32.05 16.03 -33.06
N THR A 98 32.57 15.40 -32.00
CA THR A 98 34.00 15.41 -31.67
C THR A 98 34.76 14.42 -32.54
N ARG A 99 35.90 14.86 -33.11
CA ARG A 99 36.74 14.00 -33.95
C ARG A 99 37.41 12.92 -33.11
N ALA A 100 37.61 11.74 -33.70
CA ALA A 100 38.24 10.60 -33.03
C ALA A 100 39.71 10.83 -32.61
N GLU A 101 40.35 11.85 -33.17
CA GLU A 101 41.74 12.24 -32.91
C GLU A 101 41.90 12.93 -31.53
N ASP A 102 40.84 13.56 -31.03
CA ASP A 102 40.84 14.27 -29.74
C ASP A 102 40.51 13.32 -28.57
N GLN A 103 41.34 12.29 -28.38
CA GLN A 103 41.07 11.21 -27.42
C GLN A 103 40.88 11.70 -25.98
N GLN A 104 41.63 12.72 -25.55
CA GLN A 104 41.50 13.29 -24.21
C GLN A 104 40.15 13.99 -24.01
N MET A 105 39.65 14.70 -25.02
CA MET A 105 38.34 15.36 -24.96
C MET A 105 37.21 14.34 -24.97
N LEU A 106 37.32 13.28 -25.78
CA LEU A 106 36.34 12.18 -25.81
C LEU A 106 36.28 11.41 -24.48
N LEU A 107 37.41 11.25 -23.79
CA LEU A 107 37.45 10.63 -22.46
C LEU A 107 36.67 11.47 -21.44
N LEU A 108 36.94 12.78 -21.37
CA LEU A 108 36.23 13.71 -20.48
C LEU A 108 34.72 13.72 -20.75
N LEU A 109 34.32 13.82 -22.02
CA LEU A 109 32.90 13.81 -22.41
C LEU A 109 32.20 12.49 -22.06
N ARG A 110 32.90 11.35 -22.15
CA ARG A 110 32.35 10.04 -21.75
C ARG A 110 32.18 9.93 -20.24
N GLU A 111 33.12 10.44 -19.46
CA GLU A 111 33.01 10.47 -17.99
C GLU A 111 31.83 11.34 -17.56
N GLU A 112 31.68 12.52 -18.16
CA GLU A 112 30.53 13.40 -17.93
C GLU A 112 29.21 12.76 -18.38
N HIS A 113 29.20 12.07 -19.53
CA HIS A 113 28.03 11.32 -20.01
C HIS A 113 27.59 10.24 -19.03
N GLU A 114 28.53 9.47 -18.47
CA GLU A 114 28.23 8.47 -17.45
C GLU A 114 27.70 9.08 -16.14
N GLU A 115 28.24 10.23 -15.73
CA GLU A 115 27.72 10.97 -14.57
C GLU A 115 26.28 11.47 -14.82
N LEU A 116 26.01 12.05 -15.98
CA LEU A 116 24.68 12.51 -16.35
C LEU A 116 23.67 11.37 -16.48
N ILE A 117 24.08 10.19 -16.97
CA ILE A 117 23.23 8.99 -16.95
C ILE A 117 22.84 8.66 -15.50
N ARG A 118 23.82 8.54 -14.59
CA ARG A 118 23.55 8.22 -13.18
C ARG A 118 22.64 9.25 -12.51
N ARG A 119 22.86 10.53 -12.80
CA ARG A 119 22.03 11.64 -12.31
C ARG A 119 20.60 11.56 -12.86
N THR A 120 20.44 11.28 -14.15
CA THR A 120 19.15 11.14 -14.82
C THR A 120 18.36 9.95 -14.25
N GLU A 121 19.00 8.80 -14.04
CA GLU A 121 18.37 7.64 -13.41
C GLU A 121 17.89 7.94 -11.98
N LYS A 122 18.68 8.69 -11.20
CA LYS A 122 18.29 9.11 -9.85
C LYS A 122 17.08 10.04 -9.89
N LEU A 123 17.12 11.08 -10.73
CA LEU A 123 16.02 12.05 -10.88
C LEU A 123 14.74 11.38 -11.41
N ASN A 124 14.85 10.38 -12.29
CA ASN A 124 13.72 9.59 -12.77
C ASN A 124 13.04 8.80 -11.64
N LYS A 125 13.83 8.18 -10.75
CA LYS A 125 13.29 7.49 -9.57
C LYS A 125 12.58 8.47 -8.63
N GLU A 126 13.22 9.59 -8.33
CA GLU A 126 12.63 10.65 -7.48
C GLU A 126 11.32 11.18 -8.07
N LEU A 127 11.26 11.40 -9.39
CA LEU A 127 10.05 11.83 -10.08
C LEU A 127 8.93 10.80 -9.96
N ILE A 128 9.22 9.51 -10.21
CA ILE A 128 8.22 8.44 -10.10
C ILE A 128 7.70 8.33 -8.66
N GLU A 129 8.59 8.41 -7.66
CA GLU A 129 8.20 8.39 -6.26
C GLU A 129 7.33 9.59 -5.88
N THR A 130 7.60 10.77 -6.45
CA THR A 130 6.85 12.00 -6.21
C THR A 130 5.48 11.99 -6.94
N LEU A 131 5.39 11.31 -8.08
CA LEU A 131 4.14 11.15 -8.84
C LEU A 131 3.12 10.27 -8.10
N VAL A 132 3.59 9.33 -7.28
CA VAL A 132 2.70 8.49 -6.47
C VAL A 132 2.28 9.29 -5.24
N PRO A 133 0.99 9.67 -5.11
CA PRO A 133 0.53 10.39 -3.93
C PRO A 133 0.72 9.52 -2.69
N ALA A 134 1.20 10.13 -1.61
CA ALA A 134 1.25 9.48 -0.31
C ALA A 134 -0.17 9.37 0.25
N ASP A 135 -0.55 8.17 0.68
CA ASP A 135 -1.78 7.95 1.43
C ASP A 135 -1.51 8.08 2.93
N ASP A 136 -2.43 8.66 3.70
CA ASP A 136 -2.36 8.71 5.16
C ASP A 136 -2.27 7.31 5.79
N LEU A 137 -2.72 6.29 5.06
CA LEU A 137 -2.67 4.89 5.46
C LEU A 137 -1.32 4.23 5.17
N ASP A 138 -0.47 4.79 4.28
CA ASP A 138 0.74 4.13 3.78
C ASP A 138 1.76 3.80 4.88
N SER A 139 1.80 4.62 5.94
CA SER A 139 2.70 4.46 7.08
C SER A 139 2.25 3.39 8.07
N ARG A 140 1.01 2.90 7.97
CA ARG A 140 0.39 2.06 9.00
C ARG A 140 0.83 0.61 8.92
N SER A 141 0.83 -0.03 10.09
CA SER A 141 0.85 -1.48 10.23
C SER A 141 -0.39 -2.09 9.61
N VAL A 142 -0.31 -3.38 9.30
CA VAL A 142 -1.34 -4.10 8.53
C VAL A 142 -1.72 -5.37 9.25
N ILE A 143 -3.01 -5.70 9.20
CA ILE A 143 -3.52 -7.04 9.44
C ILE A 143 -3.67 -7.71 8.08
N LEU A 144 -2.90 -8.77 7.87
CA LEU A 144 -2.93 -9.58 6.66
C LEU A 144 -3.63 -10.90 6.97
N GLU A 145 -4.69 -11.18 6.22
CA GLU A 145 -5.41 -12.45 6.30
C GLU A 145 -5.29 -13.18 4.97
N VAL A 146 -5.03 -14.48 5.04
CA VAL A 146 -5.01 -15.37 3.88
C VAL A 146 -6.04 -16.47 4.08
N ALA A 147 -6.91 -16.63 3.08
CA ALA A 147 -8.01 -17.58 3.12
C ALA A 147 -8.02 -18.44 1.86
N ALA A 148 -8.11 -19.76 2.05
CA ALA A 148 -8.21 -20.70 0.96
C ALA A 148 -9.58 -20.60 0.26
N GLY A 149 -9.58 -20.61 -1.08
CA GLY A 149 -10.80 -20.68 -1.88
C GLY A 149 -11.52 -22.02 -1.74
N ARG A 150 -12.82 -22.03 -2.03
CA ARG A 150 -13.69 -23.23 -2.00
C ARG A 150 -13.98 -23.76 -3.41
N THR A 151 -12.97 -23.89 -4.26
CA THR A 151 -13.10 -24.48 -5.59
C THR A 151 -12.89 -26.00 -5.56
N THR A 152 -13.34 -26.71 -6.60
CA THR A 152 -13.10 -28.15 -6.79
C THR A 152 -11.60 -28.46 -6.73
N GLY A 153 -11.16 -29.26 -5.75
CA GLY A 153 -9.73 -29.44 -5.41
C GLY A 153 -9.27 -28.50 -4.29
N GLY A 154 -10.00 -28.49 -3.18
CA GLY A 154 -9.73 -27.61 -2.03
C GLY A 154 -8.36 -27.82 -1.37
N ASP A 155 -7.78 -29.02 -1.51
CA ASP A 155 -6.42 -29.35 -1.09
C ASP A 155 -5.36 -28.47 -1.77
N ILE A 156 -5.55 -28.15 -3.05
CA ILE A 156 -4.63 -27.27 -3.81
C ILE A 156 -4.69 -25.84 -3.30
N CYS A 157 -5.90 -25.37 -3.00
CA CYS A 157 -6.13 -24.03 -2.49
C CYS A 157 -5.48 -23.87 -1.11
N GLN A 158 -5.60 -24.88 -0.25
CA GLN A 158 -5.01 -24.90 1.09
C GLN A 158 -3.47 -24.91 1.04
N GLN A 159 -2.88 -25.74 0.17
CA GLN A 159 -1.42 -25.78 -0.01
C GLN A 159 -0.89 -24.45 -0.55
N PHE A 160 -1.54 -23.90 -1.58
CA PHE A 160 -1.16 -22.62 -2.15
C PHE A 160 -1.31 -21.47 -1.13
N THR A 161 -2.35 -21.50 -0.29
CA THR A 161 -2.54 -20.53 0.79
C THR A 161 -1.38 -20.57 1.78
N ARG A 162 -0.89 -21.76 2.13
CA ARG A 162 0.30 -21.91 2.98
C ARG A 162 1.56 -21.38 2.31
N GLU A 163 1.81 -21.70 1.04
CA GLU A 163 2.99 -21.21 0.31
C GLU A 163 3.03 -19.68 0.24
N ILE A 164 1.87 -19.05 0.00
CA ILE A 164 1.74 -17.59 0.01
C ILE A 164 1.91 -17.02 1.42
N PHE A 165 1.40 -17.69 2.45
CA PHE A 165 1.64 -17.29 3.84
C PHE A 165 3.14 -17.33 4.19
N ASP A 166 3.82 -18.43 3.86
CA ASP A 166 5.26 -18.61 4.07
C ASP A 166 6.08 -17.57 3.27
N MET A 167 5.63 -17.23 2.06
CA MET A 167 6.20 -16.14 1.25
C MET A 167 6.08 -14.79 1.97
N TYR A 168 4.91 -14.43 2.51
CA TYR A 168 4.75 -13.17 3.24
C TYR A 168 5.56 -13.14 4.55
N GLN A 169 5.68 -14.27 5.25
CA GLN A 169 6.55 -14.39 6.42
C GLN A 169 8.02 -14.14 6.05
N GLY A 170 8.50 -14.72 4.94
CA GLY A 170 9.83 -14.48 4.41
C GLY A 170 10.04 -13.03 3.95
N PHE A 171 9.02 -12.42 3.32
CA PHE A 171 9.06 -11.03 2.89
C PHE A 171 9.12 -10.04 4.08
N ALA A 172 8.34 -10.28 5.13
CA ALA A 172 8.40 -9.50 6.36
C ALA A 172 9.80 -9.61 7.02
N SER A 173 10.37 -10.81 7.06
CA SER A 173 11.72 -11.05 7.58
C SER A 173 12.79 -10.30 6.76
N TYR A 174 12.68 -10.31 5.43
CA TYR A 174 13.57 -9.57 4.53
C TYR A 174 13.50 -8.05 4.72
N LYS A 175 12.31 -7.52 5.05
CA LYS A 175 12.09 -6.09 5.32
C LYS A 175 12.32 -5.69 6.77
N HIS A 176 12.73 -6.62 7.64
CA HIS A 176 12.87 -6.43 9.08
C HIS A 176 11.57 -5.91 9.73
N TRP A 177 10.43 -6.47 9.32
CA TRP A 177 9.13 -6.20 9.92
C TRP A 177 8.79 -7.25 10.97
N ASP A 178 8.07 -6.81 12.01
CA ASP A 178 7.53 -7.69 13.04
C ASP A 178 6.33 -8.44 12.48
N PHE A 179 6.34 -9.77 12.60
CA PHE A 179 5.33 -10.67 12.09
C PHE A 179 4.68 -11.43 13.25
N GLU A 180 3.54 -10.97 13.72
CA GLU A 180 2.82 -11.53 14.87
C GLU A 180 1.60 -12.32 14.42
N LEU A 181 1.60 -13.63 14.69
CA LEU A 181 0.52 -14.53 14.32
C LEU A 181 -0.66 -14.40 15.28
N PHE A 182 -1.87 -14.13 14.75
CA PHE A 182 -3.10 -14.12 15.54
C PHE A 182 -3.88 -15.43 15.44
N ASN A 183 -4.03 -15.94 14.22
CA ASN A 183 -4.80 -17.15 13.97
C ASN A 183 -4.11 -17.97 12.89
N TYR A 184 -4.11 -19.29 13.06
CA TYR A 184 -3.60 -20.23 12.08
C TYR A 184 -4.43 -21.51 12.12
N THR A 185 -5.21 -21.73 11.06
CA THR A 185 -6.09 -22.89 10.91
C THR A 185 -5.49 -23.84 9.87
N PRO A 186 -4.80 -24.92 10.28
CA PRO A 186 -4.20 -25.88 9.37
C PRO A 186 -5.27 -26.72 8.66
N ALA A 187 -4.92 -27.26 7.50
CA ALA A 187 -5.77 -28.17 6.74
C ALA A 187 -5.29 -29.63 6.78
N ASP A 188 -6.20 -30.58 6.59
CA ASP A 188 -5.95 -32.02 6.75
C ASP A 188 -4.91 -32.58 5.75
N TYR A 189 -4.93 -32.12 4.49
CA TYR A 189 -4.06 -32.62 3.42
C TYR A 189 -2.81 -31.77 3.22
N GLY A 190 -2.39 -31.06 4.27
CA GLY A 190 -1.32 -30.08 4.20
C GLY A 190 -1.81 -28.76 3.62
N GLY A 191 -1.38 -27.66 4.23
CA GLY A 191 -1.80 -26.32 3.86
C GLY A 191 -2.55 -25.61 4.99
N VAL A 192 -3.21 -24.52 4.62
CA VAL A 192 -3.90 -23.62 5.56
C VAL A 192 -5.28 -23.28 5.02
N HIS A 193 -6.31 -23.38 5.86
CA HIS A 193 -7.64 -22.88 5.53
C HIS A 193 -7.72 -21.37 5.70
N HIS A 194 -7.18 -20.87 6.81
CA HIS A 194 -7.22 -19.49 7.20
C HIS A 194 -6.01 -19.17 8.08
N ALA A 195 -5.31 -18.07 7.81
CA ALA A 195 -4.32 -17.51 8.72
C ALA A 195 -4.44 -15.99 8.77
N ALA A 196 -4.28 -15.42 9.95
CA ALA A 196 -4.32 -13.99 10.20
C ALA A 196 -3.06 -13.57 10.97
N VAL A 197 -2.40 -12.53 10.48
CA VAL A 197 -1.14 -12.02 11.04
C VAL A 197 -1.17 -10.49 11.10
N ARG A 198 -0.59 -9.92 12.16
CA ARG A 198 -0.22 -8.51 12.22
C ARG A 198 1.20 -8.32 11.76
N ILE A 199 1.38 -7.46 10.77
CA ILE A 199 2.69 -7.05 10.26
C ILE A 199 2.91 -5.59 10.68
N SER A 200 3.89 -5.37 11.56
CA SER A 200 4.25 -4.05 12.06
C SER A 200 5.64 -3.64 11.58
N GLY A 201 5.80 -2.38 11.18
CA GLY A 201 7.06 -1.88 10.64
C GLY A 201 6.91 -0.58 9.87
N GLY A 202 8.00 -0.15 9.23
CA GLY A 202 8.02 1.07 8.43
C GLY A 202 7.27 0.92 7.11
N SER A 203 6.17 1.67 6.94
CA SER A 203 5.38 1.77 5.70
C SER A 203 4.85 0.44 5.15
N VAL A 204 4.41 -0.48 6.02
CA VAL A 204 3.96 -1.82 5.63
C VAL A 204 2.80 -1.77 4.63
N TYR A 205 1.77 -0.95 4.90
CA TYR A 205 0.61 -0.84 4.04
C TYR A 205 0.94 -0.36 2.62
N ARG A 206 1.89 0.56 2.47
CA ARG A 206 2.35 1.05 1.15
C ARG A 206 2.78 -0.08 0.22
N TRP A 207 3.43 -1.11 0.78
CA TRP A 207 3.93 -2.25 0.01
C TRP A 207 2.85 -3.31 -0.22
N LEU A 208 2.02 -3.58 0.78
CA LEU A 208 1.05 -4.69 0.72
C LEU A 208 -0.32 -4.29 0.15
N LYS A 209 -0.64 -2.99 -0.03
CA LYS A 209 -1.96 -2.55 -0.49
C LYS A 209 -2.41 -3.13 -1.83
N PHE A 210 -1.47 -3.47 -2.71
CA PHE A 210 -1.76 -4.06 -4.02
C PHE A 210 -1.82 -5.60 -4.01
N GLU A 211 -1.48 -6.22 -2.88
CA GLU A 211 -1.53 -7.66 -2.71
C GLU A 211 -2.94 -8.16 -2.36
N GLY A 212 -3.82 -7.25 -1.93
CA GLY A 212 -5.20 -7.56 -1.59
C GLY A 212 -6.01 -8.00 -2.81
N GLY A 213 -6.70 -9.13 -2.69
CA GLY A 213 -7.56 -9.67 -3.74
C GLY A 213 -7.45 -11.18 -3.89
N THR A 214 -7.98 -11.68 -5.02
CA THR A 214 -8.00 -13.10 -5.35
C THR A 214 -6.77 -13.49 -6.17
N HIS A 215 -6.03 -14.47 -5.70
CA HIS A 215 -4.88 -15.05 -6.39
C HIS A 215 -5.24 -16.40 -6.96
N ARG A 216 -4.72 -16.70 -8.17
CA ARG A 216 -5.02 -17.94 -8.91
C ARG A 216 -3.76 -18.78 -9.09
N VAL A 217 -3.88 -20.08 -8.84
CA VAL A 217 -2.83 -21.07 -9.10
C VAL A 217 -3.31 -22.11 -10.12
N GLN A 218 -2.42 -22.50 -11.03
CA GLN A 218 -2.67 -23.58 -11.99
C GLN A 218 -1.47 -24.52 -12.00
N ARG A 219 -1.64 -25.72 -11.44
CA ARG A 219 -0.56 -26.73 -11.34
C ARG A 219 -1.12 -28.13 -11.21
N ILE A 220 -0.22 -29.11 -11.28
CA ILE A 220 -0.53 -30.50 -10.91
C ILE A 220 -0.27 -30.62 -9.39
N PRO A 221 -1.27 -31.00 -8.58
CA PRO A 221 -1.08 -31.21 -7.15
C PRO A 221 -0.11 -32.36 -6.86
N GLU A 222 0.83 -32.12 -5.95
CA GLU A 222 1.77 -33.14 -5.49
C GLU A 222 1.14 -34.03 -4.40
N VAL A 223 0.35 -33.44 -3.51
CA VAL A 223 -0.25 -34.12 -2.35
C VAL A 223 -1.76 -33.85 -2.26
N GLY A 224 -2.50 -34.75 -1.60
CA GLY A 224 -3.95 -34.63 -1.38
C GLY A 224 -4.80 -35.60 -2.22
N LEU A 225 -6.11 -35.36 -2.27
CA LEU A 225 -7.06 -36.18 -3.04
C LEU A 225 -6.97 -35.86 -4.53
N SER A 226 -6.64 -34.62 -4.89
CA SER A 226 -6.55 -34.14 -6.26
C SER A 226 -5.29 -34.66 -6.98
N SER A 227 -4.23 -35.07 -6.27
CA SER A 227 -3.00 -35.63 -6.88
C SER A 227 -3.24 -36.94 -7.63
N ARG A 228 -4.28 -37.70 -7.28
CA ARG A 228 -4.65 -38.96 -7.94
C ARG A 228 -4.98 -38.79 -9.42
N MET A 229 -5.46 -37.61 -9.81
CA MET A 229 -5.95 -37.37 -11.17
C MET A 229 -4.85 -36.91 -12.13
N GLN A 230 -3.62 -36.63 -11.65
CA GLN A 230 -2.42 -36.21 -12.41
C GLN A 230 -2.72 -35.24 -13.57
N ARG A 231 -3.63 -34.30 -13.36
CA ARG A 231 -4.05 -33.27 -14.33
C ARG A 231 -3.79 -31.89 -13.75
N ILE A 232 -3.84 -30.86 -14.60
CA ILE A 232 -3.77 -29.48 -14.14
C ILE A 232 -5.09 -29.13 -13.47
N HIS A 233 -5.00 -28.68 -12.24
CA HIS A 233 -6.12 -28.13 -11.49
C HIS A 233 -5.94 -26.63 -11.33
N THR A 234 -7.06 -25.92 -11.24
CA THR A 234 -7.08 -24.48 -10.96
C THR A 234 -7.59 -24.28 -9.54
N GLY A 235 -6.79 -23.61 -8.71
CA GLY A 235 -7.17 -23.20 -7.36
C GLY A 235 -7.20 -21.69 -7.22
N THR A 236 -7.91 -21.20 -6.21
CA THR A 236 -7.92 -19.79 -5.83
C THR A 236 -7.67 -19.62 -4.34
N MET A 237 -7.13 -18.47 -3.96
CA MET A 237 -7.01 -18.02 -2.58
C MET A 237 -7.27 -16.52 -2.52
N THR A 238 -7.62 -16.02 -1.34
CA THR A 238 -7.87 -14.60 -1.12
C THR A 238 -6.87 -14.07 -0.11
N VAL A 239 -6.26 -12.93 -0.43
CA VAL A 239 -5.47 -12.13 0.52
C VAL A 239 -6.29 -10.90 0.87
N ILE A 240 -6.45 -10.64 2.16
CA ILE A 240 -7.12 -9.47 2.69
C ILE A 240 -6.07 -8.65 3.43
N VAL A 241 -5.96 -7.37 3.08
CA VAL A 241 -4.96 -6.43 3.60
C VAL A 241 -5.71 -5.28 4.25
N LEU A 242 -5.71 -5.23 5.58
CA LEU A 242 -6.42 -4.20 6.34
C LEU A 242 -5.41 -3.29 7.06
N PRO A 243 -5.42 -1.97 6.84
CA PRO A 243 -4.59 -1.07 7.61
C PRO A 243 -5.09 -1.04 9.06
N GLN A 244 -4.17 -1.11 10.02
CA GLN A 244 -4.56 -1.03 11.43
C GLN A 244 -5.18 0.35 11.70
N PRO A 245 -6.40 0.41 12.28
CA PRO A 245 -6.99 1.68 12.68
C PRO A 245 -6.13 2.31 13.78
N ARG A 246 -6.17 3.64 13.89
CA ARG A 246 -5.63 4.31 15.08
C ARG A 246 -6.56 3.98 16.24
N ASP A 247 -6.01 3.69 17.40
CA ASP A 247 -6.79 3.67 18.62
C ASP A 247 -7.42 5.05 18.78
N VAL A 248 -8.75 5.09 18.75
CA VAL A 248 -9.50 6.32 18.96
C VAL A 248 -9.58 6.50 20.46
N ASP A 249 -8.88 7.51 20.97
CA ASP A 249 -9.04 7.91 22.37
C ASP A 249 -10.40 8.60 22.51
N ILE A 250 -11.40 7.86 23.00
CA ILE A 250 -12.76 8.35 23.17
C ILE A 250 -12.81 9.14 24.48
N HIS A 251 -12.63 10.46 24.36
CA HIS A 251 -12.82 11.35 25.49
C HIS A 251 -14.30 11.70 25.67
N ILE A 252 -14.93 11.13 26.71
CA ILE A 252 -16.32 11.46 27.05
C ILE A 252 -16.32 12.70 27.95
N ALA A 253 -16.74 13.84 27.42
CA ALA A 253 -16.83 15.07 28.19
C ALA A 253 -18.06 15.03 29.11
N SER A 254 -17.90 15.45 30.38
CA SER A 254 -18.98 15.43 31.36
C SER A 254 -20.20 16.29 30.98
N LYS A 255 -20.01 17.32 30.15
CA LYS A 255 -21.08 18.18 29.61
C LYS A 255 -22.05 17.43 28.68
N ASP A 256 -21.59 16.35 28.05
CA ASP A 256 -22.37 15.54 27.12
C ASP A 256 -23.09 14.39 27.85
N LEU A 257 -22.83 14.24 29.15
CA LEU A 257 -23.48 13.28 30.03
C LEU A 257 -24.54 13.98 30.88
N ARG A 258 -25.77 13.50 30.77
CA ARG A 258 -26.83 13.81 31.71
C ARG A 258 -26.92 12.70 32.73
N ILE A 259 -26.78 13.05 34.00
CA ILE A 259 -26.86 12.12 35.12
C ILE A 259 -28.15 12.40 35.88
N ASP A 260 -29.08 11.46 35.84
CA ASP A 260 -30.33 11.52 36.60
C ASP A 260 -30.27 10.50 37.76
N THR A 261 -30.52 10.95 38.99
CA THR A 261 -30.57 10.09 40.19
C THR A 261 -32.02 9.79 40.57
N PHE A 262 -32.32 8.54 40.92
CA PHE A 262 -33.65 8.08 41.30
C PHE A 262 -33.58 7.00 42.38
N ARG A 263 -34.74 6.72 42.97
CA ARG A 263 -34.90 5.64 43.95
C ARG A 263 -34.87 4.28 43.25
N SER A 264 -34.08 3.36 43.80
CA SER A 264 -34.00 2.00 43.28
C SER A 264 -35.34 1.26 43.45
N ARG A 265 -35.67 0.37 42.50
CA ARG A 265 -36.84 -0.51 42.59
C ARG A 265 -36.35 -1.95 42.80
N GLY A 266 -36.75 -2.59 43.89
CA GLY A 266 -36.35 -3.96 44.22
C GLY A 266 -36.62 -4.33 45.68
N ALA A 267 -36.33 -5.58 46.05
CA ALA A 267 -36.45 -6.06 47.42
C ALA A 267 -35.40 -5.37 48.32
N GLY A 268 -35.85 -4.56 49.27
CA GLY A 268 -35.00 -3.96 50.29
C GLY A 268 -35.80 -3.32 51.43
N GLY A 269 -35.11 -3.01 52.53
CA GLY A 269 -35.72 -2.46 53.74
C GLY A 269 -36.13 -0.99 53.61
N GLN A 270 -36.46 -0.35 54.73
CA GLN A 270 -36.92 1.06 54.77
C GLN A 270 -35.98 2.03 54.03
N SER A 271 -34.67 1.76 53.99
CA SER A 271 -33.69 2.63 53.33
C SER A 271 -33.86 2.74 51.81
N VAL A 272 -34.49 1.76 51.14
CA VAL A 272 -34.74 1.80 49.70
C VAL A 272 -35.81 2.83 49.34
N ASN A 273 -36.73 3.12 50.26
CA ASN A 273 -37.79 4.09 50.04
C ASN A 273 -37.34 5.54 50.29
N THR A 274 -36.24 5.73 51.04
CA THR A 274 -35.76 7.05 51.46
C THR A 274 -34.53 7.54 50.69
N THR A 275 -33.69 6.63 50.18
CA THR A 275 -32.39 6.99 49.58
C THR A 275 -32.39 6.86 48.06
N ASP A 276 -31.90 7.90 47.37
CA ASP A 276 -31.70 7.89 45.92
C ASP A 276 -30.44 7.08 45.57
N SER A 277 -30.62 5.75 45.44
CA SER A 277 -29.51 4.81 45.29
C SER A 277 -29.32 4.28 43.87
N ALA A 278 -30.01 4.85 42.87
CA ALA A 278 -29.90 4.42 41.50
C ALA A 278 -29.63 5.60 40.57
N VAL A 279 -28.77 5.37 39.59
CA VAL A 279 -28.22 6.42 38.71
C VAL A 279 -28.45 6.03 37.25
N ARG A 280 -28.90 6.99 36.45
CA ARG A 280 -29.12 6.86 35.02
C ARG A 280 -28.17 7.82 34.36
N ILE A 281 -27.38 7.30 33.43
CA ILE A 281 -26.47 8.12 32.63
C ILE A 281 -27.00 8.10 31.21
N VAL A 282 -27.18 9.28 30.63
CA VAL A 282 -27.61 9.48 29.25
C VAL A 282 -26.53 10.27 28.52
N HIS A 283 -25.98 9.71 27.45
CA HIS A 283 -25.08 10.44 26.57
C HIS A 283 -25.92 11.19 25.53
N LEU A 284 -25.97 12.53 25.66
CA LEU A 284 -26.84 13.39 24.86
C LEU A 284 -26.60 13.27 23.34
N PRO A 285 -25.36 13.20 22.83
CA PRO A 285 -25.10 13.11 21.39
C PRO A 285 -25.53 11.79 20.75
N THR A 286 -25.39 10.66 21.45
CA THR A 286 -25.75 9.33 20.90
C THR A 286 -27.13 8.86 21.31
N GLY A 287 -27.75 9.49 22.31
CA GLY A 287 -29.02 9.05 22.90
C GLY A 287 -28.93 7.73 23.68
N ALA A 288 -27.74 7.18 23.86
CA ALA A 288 -27.53 5.97 24.65
C ALA A 288 -27.83 6.27 26.13
N SER A 289 -28.63 5.41 26.77
CA SER A 289 -28.96 5.55 28.19
C SER A 289 -28.79 4.23 28.91
N GLU A 290 -28.20 4.28 30.10
CA GLU A 290 -27.95 3.10 30.92
C GLU A 290 -28.33 3.36 32.38
N LEU A 291 -28.88 2.34 33.02
CA LEU A 291 -29.45 2.40 34.37
C LEU A 291 -28.66 1.50 35.31
N VAL A 292 -28.06 2.06 36.35
CA VAL A 292 -27.31 1.30 37.34
C VAL A 292 -27.96 1.41 38.71
N SER A 293 -28.36 0.26 39.27
CA SER A 293 -29.03 0.16 40.59
C SER A 293 -28.52 -1.00 41.46
N ARG A 294 -27.40 -1.64 41.07
CA ARG A 294 -26.91 -2.88 41.71
C ARG A 294 -26.21 -2.66 43.05
N TYR A 295 -25.59 -1.51 43.28
CA TYR A 295 -24.68 -1.30 44.40
C TYR A 295 -25.22 -0.27 45.38
N ARG A 296 -25.01 -0.51 46.68
CA ARG A 296 -25.22 0.50 47.73
C ARG A 296 -23.86 1.12 48.06
N CYS A 297 -23.76 2.44 47.96
CA CYS A 297 -22.63 3.15 48.59
C CYS A 297 -22.87 3.16 50.09
N VAL A 298 -21.88 2.72 50.86
CA VAL A 298 -21.86 2.75 52.33
C VAL A 298 -21.33 4.11 52.78
#